data_AF-A0A8I2FPY7-F1
#
_entry.id   AF-A0A8I2FPY7-F1
#
_cell.length_a   1.000
_cell.length_b   1.000
_cell.length_c   1.000
_cell.angle_alpha   90.00
_cell.angle_beta   90.00
_cell.angle_gamma   90.00
#
_symmetry.space_group_name_H-M   'P 1'
#
loop_
_entity.id
_entity.type
_entity.pdbx_description
1 polymer ?
#
loop_
_entity_poly.entity_id
_entity_poly.type
_entity_poly.pdbx_seq_one_letter_code
_entity_poly.pdbx_strand_id
1 'polypeptide(L)'
;ASLEHAQVNASQGSLAEGRRSQVNASSDSIASGERSQVNASTISTQNGRNSQITSSMRVANNDDYALSGGYSLTGDASTANMTWTIWSTLGNVYIAGIVHSGTPFGDYGEYFENLKKGEIDVGLLIALEGAKVRPAKKDEDFIGVVSGTAGIRLGDTPFCWQGRYLVDEWGRKVFEEIKDPDWEPKKVPDEKWKPKKGQTEADRPMIPIETEEDRPLIRVQKENPDYDPKRKQVSRSERPEEWTLVGLLGQVYVRCDDTVKPGDFVKSKAKGIGTKSEEKTRLRAMKVTKEYDGNYSIVYCLLL
;
A
#
# COMPACT_ATOMS: atom_id res chain seq x y z
N ALA A 1 -30.29 25.59 -7.82
CA ALA A 1 -29.21 25.16 -8.72
C ALA A 1 -29.43 23.69 -9.01
N SER A 2 -29.61 23.28 -10.27
CA SER A 2 -29.57 21.87 -10.63
C SER A 2 -28.22 21.32 -10.19
N LEU A 3 -28.22 20.29 -9.34
CA LEU A 3 -27.00 19.65 -8.86
C LEU A 3 -26.22 19.14 -10.08
N GLU A 4 -25.11 19.80 -10.41
CA GLU A 4 -24.33 19.50 -11.62
C GLU A 4 -23.90 18.03 -11.61
N HIS A 5 -24.51 17.25 -12.50
CA HIS A 5 -24.12 15.87 -12.84
C HIS A 5 -24.24 14.83 -11.71
N ALA A 6 -25.27 14.91 -10.85
CA ALA A 6 -25.58 13.86 -9.88
C ALA A 6 -26.51 12.77 -10.49
N GLN A 7 -26.33 11.50 -10.11
CA GLN A 7 -27.13 10.40 -10.65
C GLN A 7 -27.44 9.30 -9.62
N VAL A 8 -28.68 8.79 -9.65
CA VAL A 8 -29.09 7.57 -8.94
C VAL A 8 -29.53 6.53 -9.98
N ASN A 9 -28.98 5.32 -9.94
CA ASN A 9 -29.29 4.24 -10.86
C ASN A 9 -29.65 2.94 -10.13
N ALA A 10 -30.70 2.26 -10.58
CA ALA A 10 -31.15 0.96 -10.07
C ALA A 10 -31.20 0.85 -8.53
N SER A 11 -31.60 1.94 -7.84
CA SER A 11 -31.53 2.05 -6.37
C SER A 11 -32.88 2.43 -5.78
N GLN A 12 -33.10 2.08 -4.51
CA GLN A 12 -34.30 2.42 -3.73
C GLN A 12 -33.93 3.42 -2.63
N GLY A 13 -34.79 4.42 -2.36
CA GLY A 13 -34.62 5.35 -1.22
C GLY A 13 -33.31 6.14 -1.18
N SER A 14 -32.57 6.21 -2.31
CA SER A 14 -31.19 6.70 -2.33
C SER A 14 -31.08 8.10 -2.93
N LEU A 15 -30.05 8.84 -2.53
CA LEU A 15 -29.81 10.23 -2.91
C LEU A 15 -28.37 10.45 -3.39
N ALA A 16 -28.23 11.00 -4.59
CA ALA A 16 -26.97 11.58 -5.06
C ALA A 16 -27.13 13.10 -5.05
N GLU A 17 -26.45 13.78 -4.12
CA GLU A 17 -26.55 15.24 -3.97
C GLU A 17 -25.23 15.99 -4.11
N GLY A 18 -24.10 15.29 -4.04
CA GLY A 18 -22.79 15.86 -4.35
C GLY A 18 -22.65 16.24 -5.82
N ARG A 19 -21.83 17.26 -6.09
CA ARG A 19 -21.44 17.60 -7.48
C ARG A 19 -20.75 16.39 -8.11
N ARG A 20 -21.22 15.94 -9.28
CA ARG A 20 -20.71 14.74 -9.97
C ARG A 20 -20.78 13.45 -9.11
N SER A 21 -21.74 13.34 -8.19
CA SER A 21 -21.88 12.13 -7.35
C SER A 21 -22.78 11.06 -7.97
N GLN A 22 -22.65 9.83 -7.50
CA GLN A 22 -23.44 8.71 -8.02
C GLN A 22 -23.84 7.69 -6.94
N VAL A 23 -25.06 7.16 -7.03
CA VAL A 23 -25.48 5.96 -6.27
C VAL A 23 -25.98 4.87 -7.22
N ASN A 24 -25.43 3.66 -7.12
CA ASN A 24 -25.77 2.53 -7.98
C ASN A 24 -26.18 1.28 -7.18
N ALA A 25 -27.23 0.59 -7.62
CA ALA A 25 -27.66 -0.71 -7.10
C ALA A 25 -27.78 -0.78 -5.56
N SER A 26 -28.28 0.28 -4.92
CA SER A 26 -28.24 0.48 -3.47
C SER A 26 -29.62 0.74 -2.85
N SER A 27 -29.73 0.63 -1.52
CA SER A 27 -30.94 1.00 -0.76
C SER A 27 -30.60 2.06 0.29
N ASP A 28 -31.42 3.09 0.42
CA ASP A 28 -31.37 4.10 1.49
C ASP A 28 -29.97 4.73 1.67
N SER A 29 -29.26 4.92 0.56
CA SER A 29 -27.85 5.35 0.58
C SER A 29 -27.66 6.73 -0.01
N ILE A 30 -26.64 7.46 0.46
CA ILE A 30 -26.40 8.86 0.13
C ILE A 30 -24.97 9.05 -0.40
N ALA A 31 -24.82 9.72 -1.55
CA ALA A 31 -23.55 10.20 -2.05
C ALA A 31 -23.56 11.75 -2.10
N SER A 32 -22.97 12.39 -1.09
CA SER A 32 -23.00 13.84 -0.87
C SER A 32 -21.68 14.56 -1.16
N GLY A 33 -20.56 13.84 -1.19
CA GLY A 33 -19.25 14.41 -1.54
C GLY A 33 -19.11 14.76 -3.03
N GLU A 34 -18.25 15.71 -3.37
CA GLU A 34 -17.91 15.95 -4.79
C GLU A 34 -17.21 14.71 -5.37
N ARG A 35 -17.70 14.21 -6.52
CA ARG A 35 -17.20 12.97 -7.16
C ARG A 35 -17.23 11.77 -6.20
N SER A 36 -18.24 11.70 -5.34
CA SER A 36 -18.46 10.57 -4.42
C SER A 36 -19.33 9.49 -5.05
N GLN A 37 -19.15 8.24 -4.60
CA GLN A 37 -19.95 7.11 -5.04
C GLN A 37 -20.40 6.18 -3.90
N VAL A 38 -21.61 5.64 -4.02
CA VAL A 38 -22.08 4.48 -3.24
C VAL A 38 -22.57 3.38 -4.17
N ASN A 39 -21.96 2.20 -4.08
CA ASN A 39 -22.23 1.07 -4.97
C ASN A 39 -22.66 -0.18 -4.18
N ALA A 40 -23.73 -0.86 -4.60
CA ALA A 40 -24.18 -2.14 -4.05
C ALA A 40 -24.27 -2.15 -2.50
N SER A 41 -24.86 -1.10 -1.91
CA SER A 41 -24.85 -0.90 -0.45
C SER A 41 -26.23 -0.56 0.12
N THR A 42 -26.38 -0.69 1.43
CA THR A 42 -27.63 -0.42 2.16
C THR A 42 -27.36 0.55 3.31
N ILE A 43 -28.18 1.60 3.45
CA ILE A 43 -28.11 2.59 4.55
C ILE A 43 -26.67 3.16 4.67
N SER A 44 -26.02 3.49 3.55
CA SER A 44 -24.62 3.90 3.57
C SER A 44 -24.44 5.32 3.02
N THR A 45 -23.55 6.10 3.63
CA THR A 45 -23.36 7.52 3.33
C THR A 45 -21.91 7.79 2.96
N GLN A 46 -21.67 8.25 1.73
CA GLN A 46 -20.36 8.69 1.27
C GLN A 46 -20.31 10.21 1.11
N ASN A 47 -19.47 10.86 1.91
CA ASN A 47 -19.32 12.32 1.98
C ASN A 47 -17.95 12.80 1.50
N GLY A 48 -16.91 11.96 1.54
CA GLY A 48 -15.57 12.37 1.09
C GLY A 48 -15.54 12.79 -0.39
N ARG A 49 -14.64 13.71 -0.74
CA ARG A 49 -14.34 14.06 -2.13
C ARG A 49 -13.55 12.94 -2.81
N ASN A 50 -13.86 12.65 -4.09
CA ASN A 50 -13.18 11.59 -4.86
C ASN A 50 -13.13 10.24 -4.13
N SER A 51 -14.26 9.81 -3.58
CA SER A 51 -14.30 8.70 -2.63
C SER A 51 -15.44 7.73 -2.95
N GLN A 52 -15.33 6.49 -2.45
CA GLN A 52 -16.33 5.45 -2.72
C GLN A 52 -16.60 4.54 -1.52
N ILE A 53 -17.87 4.19 -1.32
CA ILE A 53 -18.31 3.03 -0.53
C ILE A 53 -18.81 1.93 -1.48
N THR A 54 -18.43 0.68 -1.20
CA THR A 54 -18.89 -0.47 -2.00
C THR A 54 -19.29 -1.65 -1.13
N SER A 55 -20.29 -2.42 -1.58
CA SER A 55 -20.65 -3.73 -0.99
C SER A 55 -20.83 -3.68 0.52
N SER A 56 -21.57 -2.69 1.01
CA SER A 56 -21.58 -2.32 2.43
C SER A 56 -22.98 -2.20 3.02
N MET A 57 -23.07 -2.26 4.35
CA MET A 57 -24.32 -2.00 5.07
C MET A 57 -24.05 -1.11 6.28
N ARG A 58 -24.80 0.01 6.38
CA ARG A 58 -24.71 0.96 7.50
C ARG A 58 -23.32 1.60 7.63
N VAL A 59 -22.64 1.89 6.52
CA VAL A 59 -21.28 2.49 6.54
C VAL A 59 -21.36 3.98 6.22
N ALA A 60 -20.68 4.80 7.01
CA ALA A 60 -20.40 6.19 6.65
C ALA A 60 -18.91 6.38 6.39
N ASN A 61 -18.55 7.17 5.37
CA ASN A 61 -17.17 7.58 5.11
C ASN A 61 -17.14 9.09 4.82
N ASN A 62 -16.20 9.79 5.45
CA ASN A 62 -16.01 11.23 5.31
C ASN A 62 -14.62 11.57 4.74
N ASP A 63 -13.78 10.56 4.49
CA ASP A 63 -12.42 10.77 4.03
C ASP A 63 -12.34 10.96 2.52
N ASP A 64 -11.60 11.98 2.12
CA ASP A 64 -11.29 12.24 0.71
C ASP A 64 -10.34 11.16 0.15
N TYR A 65 -10.45 10.89 -1.15
CA TYR A 65 -9.57 9.97 -1.88
C TYR A 65 -9.52 8.55 -1.30
N ALA A 66 -10.63 8.10 -0.72
CA ALA A 66 -10.75 6.83 -0.02
C ALA A 66 -11.72 5.87 -0.70
N LEU A 67 -11.34 4.59 -0.76
CA LEU A 67 -12.24 3.47 -1.03
C LEU A 67 -12.48 2.71 0.28
N SER A 68 -13.73 2.57 0.68
CA SER A 68 -14.10 2.01 1.97
C SER A 68 -15.21 0.96 1.86
N GLY A 69 -15.25 0.05 2.83
CA GLY A 69 -16.37 -0.84 3.02
C GLY A 69 -16.50 -1.33 4.45
N GLY A 70 -17.64 -1.96 4.72
CA GLY A 70 -17.99 -2.36 6.08
C GLY A 70 -19.41 -2.88 6.21
N TYR A 71 -19.75 -3.26 7.43
CA TYR A 71 -21.01 -3.93 7.69
C TYR A 71 -21.46 -3.76 9.14
N SER A 72 -22.70 -3.34 9.33
CA SER A 72 -23.43 -3.52 10.59
C SER A 72 -24.87 -3.97 10.30
N LEU A 73 -25.41 -4.83 11.16
CA LEU A 73 -26.81 -5.26 11.10
C LEU A 73 -27.77 -4.18 11.63
N THR A 74 -27.33 -3.39 12.60
CA THR A 74 -28.17 -2.45 13.37
C THR A 74 -27.53 -1.06 13.49
N GLY A 75 -28.32 -0.09 13.96
CA GLY A 75 -27.86 1.29 14.13
C GLY A 75 -27.81 2.08 12.83
N ASP A 76 -27.32 3.31 12.87
CA ASP A 76 -27.26 4.17 11.68
C ASP A 76 -25.97 3.97 10.89
N ALA A 77 -25.88 4.62 9.72
CA ALA A 77 -24.64 4.72 8.97
C ALA A 77 -23.54 5.34 9.85
N SER A 78 -22.40 4.68 10.00
CA SER A 78 -21.32 5.14 10.87
C SER A 78 -19.94 4.76 10.33
N THR A 79 -18.95 5.61 10.60
CA THR A 79 -17.53 5.30 10.36
C THR A 79 -17.06 4.13 11.24
N ALA A 80 -17.70 3.92 12.40
CA ALA A 80 -17.41 2.78 13.27
C ALA A 80 -17.79 1.43 12.66
N ASN A 81 -18.62 1.41 11.61
CA ASN A 81 -19.04 0.19 10.92
C ASN A 81 -18.09 -0.18 9.76
N MET A 82 -17.06 0.63 9.49
CA MET A 82 -16.03 0.34 8.49
C MET A 82 -15.16 -0.83 8.94
N THR A 83 -14.93 -1.79 8.05
CA THR A 83 -14.04 -2.93 8.32
C THR A 83 -12.77 -2.89 7.48
N TRP A 84 -12.74 -2.04 6.44
CA TRP A 84 -11.54 -1.77 5.67
C TRP A 84 -11.63 -0.43 4.92
N THR A 85 -10.46 0.20 4.71
CA THR A 85 -10.30 1.42 3.89
C THR A 85 -8.93 1.47 3.23
N ILE A 86 -8.91 2.00 2.02
CA ILE A 86 -7.70 2.27 1.24
C ILE A 86 -7.66 3.77 0.90
N TRP A 87 -6.64 4.49 1.37
CA TRP A 87 -6.45 5.91 1.05
C TRP A 87 -5.43 6.10 -0.06
N SER A 88 -5.85 6.77 -1.13
CA SER A 88 -4.98 7.05 -2.28
C SER A 88 -3.95 8.15 -1.99
N THR A 89 -4.20 9.01 -1.00
CA THR A 89 -3.29 10.12 -0.61
C THR A 89 -1.94 9.62 -0.11
N LEU A 90 -1.93 8.58 0.72
CA LEU A 90 -0.72 8.05 1.36
C LEU A 90 -0.42 6.59 1.00
N GLY A 91 -1.37 5.89 0.38
CA GLY A 91 -1.29 4.46 0.10
C GLY A 91 -1.54 3.58 1.33
N ASN A 92 -2.16 4.13 2.38
CA ASN A 92 -2.46 3.38 3.60
C ASN A 92 -3.64 2.44 3.36
N VAL A 93 -3.59 1.27 4.00
CA VAL A 93 -4.66 0.28 4.00
C VAL A 93 -4.94 -0.12 5.45
N TYR A 94 -6.16 0.14 5.92
CA TYR A 94 -6.62 -0.31 7.23
C TYR A 94 -7.62 -1.45 7.03
N ILE A 95 -7.46 -2.52 7.81
CA ILE A 95 -8.30 -3.73 7.76
C ILE A 95 -8.52 -4.19 9.21
N ALA A 96 -9.78 -4.41 9.58
CA ALA A 96 -10.17 -4.96 10.88
C ALA A 96 -10.05 -6.49 10.94
N GLY A 97 -10.06 -7.14 9.78
CA GLY A 97 -9.91 -8.59 9.62
C GLY A 97 -8.45 -9.04 9.39
N ILE A 98 -8.30 -10.12 8.62
CA ILE A 98 -7.01 -10.76 8.35
C ILE A 98 -6.62 -10.53 6.89
N VAL A 99 -5.32 -10.27 6.65
CA VAL A 99 -4.72 -10.33 5.30
C VAL A 99 -4.18 -11.74 5.09
N HIS A 100 -4.72 -12.47 4.11
CA HIS A 100 -4.32 -13.84 3.80
C HIS A 100 -3.54 -13.89 2.48
N SER A 101 -2.29 -14.35 2.51
CA SER A 101 -1.52 -14.71 1.31
C SER A 101 -1.95 -16.09 0.81
N GLY A 102 -2.20 -16.24 -0.49
CA GLY A 102 -2.55 -17.54 -1.11
C GLY A 102 -1.37 -18.53 -1.22
N THR A 103 -0.21 -18.23 -0.63
CA THR A 103 0.95 -19.11 -0.65
C THR A 103 0.85 -20.16 0.47
N PRO A 104 1.07 -21.47 0.19
CA PRO A 104 0.85 -22.55 1.15
C PRO A 104 1.82 -22.53 2.35
N PHE A 105 2.87 -21.74 2.23
CA PHE A 105 3.81 -21.39 3.27
C PHE A 105 4.33 -19.98 2.97
N GLY A 106 4.95 -19.34 3.95
CA GLY A 106 5.47 -18.01 3.75
C GLY A 106 6.40 -17.61 4.86
N ASP A 107 7.25 -16.67 4.48
CA ASP A 107 8.15 -15.95 5.35
C ASP A 107 7.88 -14.45 5.23
N TYR A 108 8.38 -13.72 6.23
CA TYR A 108 8.46 -12.27 6.25
C TYR A 108 9.87 -11.90 5.79
N GLY A 109 9.97 -11.18 4.68
CA GLY A 109 11.25 -10.82 4.09
C GLY A 109 11.41 -9.33 3.87
N GLU A 110 12.66 -8.87 3.88
CA GLU A 110 13.04 -7.49 3.58
C GLU A 110 14.17 -7.46 2.55
N TYR A 111 14.15 -6.45 1.67
CA TYR A 111 15.22 -6.22 0.70
C TYR A 111 16.44 -5.56 1.36
N PHE A 112 17.60 -6.16 1.19
CA PHE A 112 18.89 -5.62 1.60
C PHE A 112 19.80 -5.39 0.40
N GLU A 113 20.65 -4.37 0.47
CA GLU A 113 21.64 -4.10 -0.58
C GLU A 113 22.76 -5.13 -0.53
N ASN A 114 23.16 -5.66 -1.69
CA ASN A 114 24.25 -6.62 -1.80
C ASN A 114 25.60 -5.93 -1.53
N LEU A 115 26.47 -6.57 -0.75
CA LEU A 115 27.81 -6.06 -0.46
C LEU A 115 28.64 -5.88 -1.74
N LYS A 116 28.46 -6.79 -2.70
CA LYS A 116 29.08 -6.76 -4.03
C LYS A 116 28.00 -6.92 -5.07
N LYS A 117 28.18 -6.27 -6.23
CA LYS A 117 27.30 -6.50 -7.38
C LYS A 117 27.34 -7.98 -7.77
N GLY A 118 26.16 -8.54 -8.00
CA GLY A 118 25.96 -9.95 -8.31
C GLY A 118 24.74 -10.49 -7.58
N GLU A 119 24.02 -11.39 -8.25
CA GLU A 119 22.87 -12.05 -7.67
C GLU A 119 23.30 -13.06 -6.59
N ILE A 120 22.54 -13.12 -5.50
CA ILE A 120 22.73 -14.12 -4.45
C ILE A 120 21.60 -15.13 -4.55
N ASP A 121 21.97 -16.38 -4.82
CA ASP A 121 21.04 -17.48 -5.03
C ASP A 121 20.07 -17.73 -3.84
N VAL A 122 18.83 -18.10 -4.20
CA VAL A 122 17.79 -18.50 -3.23
C VAL A 122 18.24 -19.66 -2.34
N GLY A 123 17.88 -19.57 -1.06
CA GLY A 123 18.11 -20.60 -0.05
C GLY A 123 19.48 -20.53 0.62
N LEU A 124 20.32 -19.54 0.30
CA LEU A 124 21.58 -19.32 1.01
C LEU A 124 21.36 -18.58 2.33
N LEU A 125 22.12 -18.95 3.35
CA LEU A 125 22.24 -18.24 4.63
C LEU A 125 23.01 -16.94 4.44
N ILE A 126 22.46 -15.84 4.94
CA ILE A 126 22.96 -14.48 4.70
C ILE A 126 23.44 -13.82 5.99
N ALA A 127 24.61 -13.17 5.93
CA ALA A 127 25.17 -12.35 7.00
C ALA A 127 25.22 -10.87 6.60
N LEU A 128 25.27 -9.99 7.60
CA LEU A 128 25.50 -8.56 7.42
C LEU A 128 26.98 -8.20 7.42
N GLU A 129 27.33 -7.22 6.60
CA GLU A 129 28.58 -6.48 6.67
C GLU A 129 28.25 -4.98 6.59
N GLY A 130 28.19 -4.33 7.75
CA GLY A 130 27.54 -3.03 7.88
C GLY A 130 26.04 -3.15 7.57
N ALA A 131 25.53 -2.33 6.65
CA ALA A 131 24.14 -2.34 6.20
C ALA A 131 23.89 -3.25 4.98
N LYS A 132 24.91 -3.93 4.47
CA LYS A 132 24.84 -4.75 3.25
C LYS A 132 24.90 -6.23 3.54
N VAL A 133 24.41 -7.03 2.60
CA VAL A 133 24.32 -8.49 2.75
C VAL A 133 25.28 -9.25 1.85
N ARG A 134 25.70 -10.42 2.33
CA ARG A 134 26.47 -11.42 1.57
C ARG A 134 26.20 -12.82 2.12
N PRO A 135 26.54 -13.89 1.38
CA PRO A 135 26.53 -15.24 1.93
C PRO A 135 27.35 -15.34 3.22
N ALA A 136 26.81 -16.03 4.21
CA ALA A 136 27.47 -16.25 5.49
C ALA A 136 28.73 -17.14 5.32
N LYS A 137 29.76 -16.84 6.10
CA LYS A 137 31.00 -17.62 6.17
C LYS A 137 30.82 -18.82 7.11
N LYS A 138 31.86 -19.65 7.18
CA LYS A 138 31.89 -20.83 8.06
C LYS A 138 31.77 -20.42 9.52
N ASP A 139 30.79 -21.00 10.19
CA ASP A 139 30.47 -20.78 11.60
C ASP A 139 30.12 -19.30 11.94
N GLU A 140 29.86 -18.47 10.91
CA GLU A 140 29.38 -17.10 11.10
C GLU A 140 27.87 -17.10 11.40
N ASP A 141 27.43 -16.16 12.24
CA ASP A 141 26.01 -15.91 12.46
C ASP A 141 25.35 -15.40 11.17
N PHE A 142 24.05 -15.67 11.01
CA PHE A 142 23.28 -15.26 9.86
C PHE A 142 22.00 -14.55 10.30
N ILE A 143 21.59 -13.55 9.52
CA ILE A 143 20.38 -12.77 9.78
C ILE A 143 19.13 -13.42 9.18
N GLY A 144 19.30 -14.26 8.17
CA GLY A 144 18.18 -14.88 7.46
C GLY A 144 18.62 -15.71 6.26
N VAL A 145 17.66 -16.00 5.39
CA VAL A 145 17.81 -16.86 4.20
C VAL A 145 17.38 -16.08 2.97
N VAL A 146 18.07 -16.19 1.84
CA VAL A 146 17.54 -15.62 0.58
C VAL A 146 16.21 -16.27 0.24
N SER A 147 15.14 -15.47 0.21
CA SER A 147 13.78 -15.95 0.04
C SER A 147 13.29 -15.80 -1.39
N GLY A 148 12.70 -16.86 -1.93
CA GLY A 148 11.91 -16.82 -3.16
C GLY A 148 10.40 -16.69 -2.93
N THR A 149 9.95 -16.75 -1.66
CA THR A 149 8.56 -17.08 -1.31
C THR A 149 7.96 -16.18 -0.24
N ALA A 150 8.64 -15.09 0.15
CA ALA A 150 8.12 -14.19 1.17
C ALA A 150 6.75 -13.64 0.76
N GLY A 151 5.75 -13.89 1.63
CA GLY A 151 4.37 -13.44 1.45
C GLY A 151 4.22 -11.96 1.81
N ILE A 152 5.05 -11.48 2.74
CA ILE A 152 5.20 -10.07 3.05
C ILE A 152 6.63 -9.66 2.68
N ARG A 153 6.73 -8.66 1.80
CA ARG A 153 8.00 -8.14 1.28
C ARG A 153 8.15 -6.67 1.65
N LEU A 154 9.13 -6.38 2.49
CA LEU A 154 9.43 -5.04 2.98
C LEU A 154 10.64 -4.45 2.24
N GLY A 155 10.70 -3.12 2.23
CA GLY A 155 11.84 -2.40 1.67
C GLY A 155 11.93 -2.44 0.14
N ASP A 156 10.90 -2.85 -0.60
CA ASP A 156 10.88 -2.65 -2.06
C ASP A 156 10.51 -1.20 -2.43
N THR A 157 10.66 -0.83 -3.70
CA THR A 157 10.38 0.52 -4.24
C THR A 157 9.60 0.45 -5.56
N PRO A 158 8.37 -0.13 -5.57
CA PRO A 158 7.67 -0.43 -6.83
C PRO A 158 7.15 0.80 -7.58
N PHE A 159 6.91 1.92 -6.91
CA PHE A 159 6.20 3.06 -7.51
C PHE A 159 7.10 4.23 -7.90
N CYS A 160 8.10 4.55 -7.07
CA CYS A 160 8.99 5.68 -7.31
C CYS A 160 10.30 5.49 -6.57
N TRP A 161 11.27 6.36 -6.89
CA TRP A 161 12.53 6.42 -6.17
C TRP A 161 12.29 6.60 -4.68
N GLN A 162 12.98 5.81 -3.84
CA GLN A 162 12.78 5.82 -2.38
C GLN A 162 12.94 7.23 -1.78
N GLY A 163 13.82 8.04 -2.36
CA GLY A 163 14.10 9.40 -1.90
C GLY A 163 13.15 10.46 -2.46
N ARG A 164 12.05 10.09 -3.15
CA ARG A 164 11.12 11.07 -3.76
C ARG A 164 10.58 12.06 -2.73
N TYR A 165 10.18 11.59 -1.55
CA TYR A 165 9.66 12.44 -0.49
C TYR A 165 10.66 12.53 0.65
N LEU A 166 10.74 13.70 1.27
CA LEU A 166 11.59 13.90 2.44
C LEU A 166 11.05 13.12 3.63
N VAL A 167 11.98 12.56 4.39
CA VAL A 167 11.73 11.90 5.67
C VAL A 167 12.55 12.55 6.77
N ASP A 168 12.07 12.47 8.01
CA ASP A 168 12.82 12.90 9.18
C ASP A 168 13.95 11.93 9.53
N GLU A 169 14.68 12.23 10.61
CA GLU A 169 15.80 11.40 11.10
C GLU A 169 15.39 9.96 11.51
N TRP A 170 14.09 9.69 11.63
CA TRP A 170 13.52 8.38 11.97
C TRP A 170 12.82 7.70 10.77
N GLY A 171 12.91 8.27 9.58
CA GLY A 171 12.29 7.74 8.36
C GLY A 171 10.79 8.05 8.23
N ARG A 172 10.23 8.96 9.04
CA ARG A 172 8.82 9.35 8.95
C ARG A 172 8.64 10.41 7.87
N LYS A 173 7.58 10.30 7.08
CA LYS A 173 7.24 11.27 6.01
C LYS A 173 7.14 12.69 6.58
N VAL A 174 7.82 13.64 5.95
CA VAL A 174 7.70 15.07 6.24
C VAL A 174 6.56 15.65 5.39
N PHE A 175 5.78 16.54 6.00
CA PHE A 175 4.65 17.21 5.36
C PHE A 175 4.82 18.72 5.37
N GLU A 176 4.19 19.39 4.41
CA GLU A 176 4.06 20.84 4.35
C GLU A 176 2.64 21.24 3.95
N GLU A 177 2.28 22.48 4.27
CA GLU A 177 1.02 23.09 3.84
C GLU A 177 1.28 23.97 2.62
N ILE A 178 0.55 23.71 1.55
CA ILE A 178 0.60 24.51 0.32
C ILE A 178 -0.80 25.00 -0.04
N LYS A 179 -0.88 26.11 -0.79
CA LYS A 179 -2.13 26.52 -1.42
C LYS A 179 -2.57 25.45 -2.43
N ASP A 180 -3.83 25.03 -2.38
CA ASP A 180 -4.37 23.98 -3.25
C ASP A 180 -4.19 24.35 -4.73
N PRO A 181 -3.30 23.69 -5.48
CA PRO A 181 -3.00 24.06 -6.87
C PRO A 181 -4.22 23.92 -7.79
N ASP A 182 -5.19 23.08 -7.41
CA ASP A 182 -6.38 22.75 -8.20
C ASP A 182 -7.63 23.53 -7.73
N TRP A 183 -7.48 24.46 -6.79
CA TRP A 183 -8.60 25.30 -6.34
C TRP A 183 -9.06 26.26 -7.44
N GLU A 184 -10.37 26.30 -7.66
CA GLU A 184 -11.05 27.31 -8.47
C GLU A 184 -12.01 28.12 -7.59
N PRO A 185 -12.02 29.46 -7.69
CA PRO A 185 -12.94 30.28 -6.91
C PRO A 185 -14.38 29.98 -7.29
N LYS A 186 -15.25 29.86 -6.29
CA LYS A 186 -16.69 29.77 -6.53
C LYS A 186 -17.17 31.01 -7.27
N LYS A 187 -18.06 30.77 -8.25
CA LYS A 187 -18.68 31.82 -9.04
C LYS A 187 -20.18 31.82 -8.84
N VAL A 188 -20.78 33.01 -8.80
CA VAL A 188 -22.23 33.20 -8.73
C VAL A 188 -22.69 34.08 -9.90
N PRO A 189 -23.96 34.02 -10.31
CA PRO A 189 -24.47 34.91 -11.35
C PRO A 189 -24.31 36.38 -10.93
N ASP A 190 -23.83 37.23 -11.82
CA ASP A 190 -23.70 38.67 -11.55
C ASP A 190 -25.09 39.32 -11.37
N GLU A 191 -25.43 39.63 -10.12
CA GLU A 191 -26.70 40.28 -9.77
C GLU A 191 -26.84 41.68 -10.40
N LYS A 192 -25.72 42.34 -10.72
CA LYS A 192 -25.72 43.67 -11.33
C LYS A 192 -25.89 43.61 -12.85
N TRP A 193 -25.78 42.43 -13.46
CA TRP A 193 -25.93 42.26 -14.91
C TRP A 193 -27.37 42.44 -15.37
N LYS A 194 -27.54 43.21 -16.46
CA LYS A 194 -28.83 43.43 -17.14
C LYS A 194 -28.74 42.92 -18.58
N PRO A 195 -29.73 42.13 -19.07
CA PRO A 195 -29.69 41.58 -20.42
C PRO A 195 -29.80 42.69 -21.48
N LYS A 196 -28.99 42.60 -22.54
CA LYS A 196 -29.16 43.43 -23.75
C LYS A 196 -30.14 42.75 -24.71
N LYS A 197 -30.65 43.49 -25.70
CA LYS A 197 -31.57 42.96 -26.72
C LYS A 197 -30.97 41.71 -27.39
N GLY A 198 -31.67 40.58 -27.28
CA GLY A 198 -31.23 39.28 -27.81
C GLY A 198 -30.49 38.39 -26.81
N GLN A 199 -30.21 38.86 -25.60
CA GLN A 199 -29.64 38.05 -24.51
C GLN A 199 -30.74 37.52 -23.58
N THR A 200 -30.48 36.35 -23.01
CA THR A 200 -31.33 35.64 -22.06
C THR A 200 -30.60 35.48 -20.73
N GLU A 201 -31.30 34.98 -19.70
CA GLU A 201 -30.68 34.69 -18.41
C GLU A 201 -29.54 33.66 -18.49
N ALA A 202 -29.56 32.79 -19.51
CA ALA A 202 -28.46 31.85 -19.77
C ALA A 202 -27.15 32.55 -20.16
N ASP A 203 -27.21 33.81 -20.60
CA ASP A 203 -26.05 34.63 -20.96
C ASP A 203 -25.50 35.44 -19.76
N ARG A 204 -26.11 35.33 -18.57
CA ARG A 204 -25.64 36.06 -17.38
C ARG A 204 -24.23 35.58 -16.99
N PRO A 205 -23.24 36.48 -16.89
CA PRO A 205 -21.88 36.10 -16.52
C PRO A 205 -21.82 35.63 -15.07
N MET A 206 -20.98 34.62 -14.83
CA MET A 206 -20.65 34.13 -13.50
C MET A 206 -19.42 34.86 -12.98
N ILE A 207 -19.55 35.58 -11.87
CA ILE A 207 -18.47 36.33 -11.24
C ILE A 207 -17.91 35.57 -10.03
N PRO A 208 -16.58 35.56 -9.81
CA PRO A 208 -15.99 34.95 -8.63
C PRO A 208 -16.41 35.71 -7.37
N ILE A 209 -16.77 34.97 -6.33
CA ILE A 209 -17.06 35.50 -4.98
C ILE A 209 -15.92 35.23 -4.00
N GLU A 210 -14.98 34.38 -4.38
CA GLU A 210 -13.77 34.05 -3.63
C GLU A 210 -12.54 34.59 -4.38
N THR A 211 -11.51 34.90 -3.62
CA THR A 211 -10.25 35.52 -4.07
C THR A 211 -9.06 34.62 -3.77
N GLU A 212 -7.87 34.94 -4.29
CA GLU A 212 -6.66 34.13 -4.05
C GLU A 212 -6.26 34.10 -2.55
N GLU A 213 -6.77 35.04 -1.77
CA GLU A 213 -6.70 35.06 -0.30
C GLU A 213 -7.55 33.97 0.37
N ASP A 214 -8.65 33.52 -0.28
CA ASP A 214 -9.55 32.48 0.23
C ASP A 214 -9.10 31.05 -0.14
N ARG A 215 -8.01 30.93 -0.91
CA ARG A 215 -7.51 29.65 -1.40
C ARG A 215 -7.08 28.75 -0.23
N PRO A 216 -7.67 27.56 -0.08
CA PRO A 216 -7.40 26.69 1.05
C PRO A 216 -5.97 26.16 1.02
N LEU A 217 -5.43 25.93 2.21
CA LEU A 217 -4.20 25.16 2.38
C LEU A 217 -4.52 23.68 2.40
N ILE A 218 -3.69 22.88 1.74
CA ILE A 218 -3.72 21.43 1.77
C ILE A 218 -2.39 20.91 2.30
N ARG A 219 -2.45 19.81 3.04
CA ARG A 219 -1.28 19.13 3.60
C ARG A 219 -0.78 18.07 2.62
N VAL A 220 0.44 18.22 2.13
CA VAL A 220 1.08 17.33 1.14
C VAL A 220 2.38 16.75 1.68
N GLN A 221 2.81 15.60 1.14
CA GLN A 221 4.16 15.09 1.42
C GLN A 221 5.17 16.01 0.75
N LYS A 222 6.19 16.44 1.51
CA LYS A 222 7.22 17.34 1.01
C LYS A 222 8.13 16.61 0.03
N GLU A 223 8.14 17.03 -1.23
CA GLU A 223 8.97 16.41 -2.26
C GLU A 223 10.44 16.78 -2.06
N ASN A 224 11.33 15.82 -2.32
CA ASN A 224 12.76 16.02 -2.24
C ASN A 224 13.23 16.86 -3.46
N PRO A 225 13.93 17.98 -3.27
CA PRO A 225 14.46 18.78 -4.38
C PRO A 225 15.37 18.02 -5.35
N ASP A 226 16.00 16.93 -4.88
CA ASP A 226 16.86 16.07 -5.71
C ASP A 226 16.08 15.04 -6.53
N TYR A 227 14.75 14.97 -6.35
CA TYR A 227 13.90 14.09 -7.14
C TYR A 227 13.84 14.57 -8.60
N ASP A 228 14.27 13.70 -9.51
CA ASP A 228 14.15 13.91 -10.95
C ASP A 228 13.04 13.01 -11.52
N PRO A 229 11.88 13.57 -11.91
CA PRO A 229 10.76 12.79 -12.43
C PRO A 229 11.05 12.15 -13.79
N LYS A 230 12.14 12.54 -14.48
CA LYS A 230 12.54 11.94 -15.76
C LYS A 230 13.39 10.69 -15.58
N ARG A 231 13.91 10.41 -14.38
CA ARG A 231 14.66 9.18 -14.12
C ARG A 231 13.72 7.99 -14.11
N LYS A 232 14.06 6.97 -14.89
CA LYS A 232 13.32 5.71 -14.88
C LYS A 232 13.44 5.06 -13.50
N GLN A 233 12.30 4.79 -12.87
CA GLN A 233 12.26 3.98 -11.66
C GLN A 233 12.37 2.49 -12.04
N VAL A 234 13.26 1.79 -11.35
CA VAL A 234 13.37 0.32 -11.36
C VAL A 234 13.33 -0.13 -9.90
N SER A 235 12.41 -1.02 -9.58
CA SER A 235 12.22 -1.49 -8.20
C SER A 235 13.45 -2.23 -7.69
N ARG A 236 13.51 -2.53 -6.39
CA ARG A 236 14.60 -3.37 -5.85
C ARG A 236 14.40 -4.82 -6.26
N SER A 237 13.14 -5.25 -6.33
CA SER A 237 12.75 -6.57 -6.85
C SER A 237 13.19 -6.86 -8.28
N GLU A 238 13.40 -5.83 -9.10
CA GLU A 238 13.88 -5.95 -10.48
C GLU A 238 15.40 -5.80 -10.62
N ARG A 239 16.14 -5.67 -9.51
CA ARG A 239 17.60 -5.48 -9.47
C ARG A 239 18.29 -6.50 -8.57
N PRO A 240 18.15 -7.81 -8.85
CA PRO A 240 18.70 -8.88 -8.00
C PRO A 240 20.23 -8.83 -7.83
N GLU A 241 20.93 -8.19 -8.77
CA GLU A 241 22.37 -7.96 -8.71
C GLU A 241 22.78 -6.89 -7.68
N GLU A 242 21.85 -6.03 -7.27
CA GLU A 242 22.07 -4.97 -6.28
C GLU A 242 21.31 -5.23 -4.97
N TRP A 243 20.19 -5.95 -5.01
CA TRP A 243 19.29 -6.15 -3.88
C TRP A 243 18.88 -7.61 -3.72
N THR A 244 18.87 -8.10 -2.49
CA THR A 244 18.45 -9.46 -2.16
C THR A 244 17.28 -9.43 -1.18
N LEU A 245 16.23 -10.20 -1.46
CA LEU A 245 15.13 -10.43 -0.53
C LEU A 245 15.56 -11.48 0.51
N VAL A 246 15.69 -11.06 1.76
CA VAL A 246 16.10 -11.94 2.86
C VAL A 246 14.88 -12.24 3.72
N GLY A 247 14.51 -13.52 3.81
CA GLY A 247 13.53 -14.03 4.76
C GLY A 247 14.12 -14.00 6.17
N LEU A 248 13.41 -13.32 7.08
CA LEU A 248 13.85 -13.05 8.45
C LEU A 248 13.09 -13.88 9.50
N LEU A 249 11.89 -14.34 9.14
CA LEU A 249 11.01 -15.11 10.02
C LEU A 249 10.06 -15.96 9.17
N GLY A 250 9.80 -17.19 9.60
CA GLY A 250 8.78 -18.06 8.99
C GLY A 250 9.35 -19.33 8.40
N GLN A 251 8.61 -19.95 7.48
CA GLN A 251 8.99 -21.24 6.89
C GLN A 251 9.70 -20.99 5.56
N VAL A 252 10.96 -21.44 5.46
CA VAL A 252 11.89 -21.11 4.37
C VAL A 252 12.54 -22.37 3.80
N TYR A 253 13.00 -22.30 2.55
CA TYR A 253 13.79 -23.34 1.93
C TYR A 253 15.27 -22.96 1.97
N VAL A 254 16.11 -23.89 2.39
CA VAL A 254 17.53 -23.66 2.62
C VAL A 254 18.34 -24.67 1.83
N ARG A 255 19.41 -24.20 1.21
CA ARG A 255 20.43 -25.05 0.61
C ARG A 255 21.34 -25.58 1.72
N CYS A 256 21.36 -26.88 1.92
CA CYS A 256 22.18 -27.52 2.95
C CYS A 256 23.14 -28.54 2.33
N ASP A 257 24.15 -28.96 3.10
CA ASP A 257 24.89 -30.18 2.77
C ASP A 257 24.08 -31.45 3.11
N ASP A 258 24.74 -32.61 3.05
CA ASP A 258 24.17 -33.93 3.29
C ASP A 258 24.03 -34.29 4.77
N THR A 259 24.41 -33.40 5.69
CA THR A 259 24.43 -33.70 7.14
C THR A 259 23.12 -33.37 7.85
N VAL A 260 22.27 -32.53 7.27
CA VAL A 260 21.08 -31.98 7.91
C VAL A 260 19.89 -32.95 7.80
N LYS A 261 19.27 -33.26 8.94
CA LYS A 261 18.07 -34.11 9.03
C LYS A 261 16.91 -33.37 9.70
N PRO A 262 15.66 -33.83 9.52
CA PRO A 262 14.52 -33.27 10.23
C PRO A 262 14.75 -33.24 11.74
N GLY A 263 14.49 -32.11 12.36
CA GLY A 263 14.70 -31.87 13.80
C GLY A 263 16.02 -31.19 14.15
N ASP A 264 17.02 -31.23 13.26
CA ASP A 264 18.33 -30.63 13.49
C ASP A 264 18.28 -29.10 13.50
N PHE A 265 19.22 -28.49 14.23
CA PHE A 265 19.57 -27.09 14.07
C PHE A 265 20.56 -26.92 12.92
N VAL A 266 20.45 -25.80 12.21
CA VAL A 266 21.28 -25.51 11.04
C VAL A 266 22.14 -24.28 11.31
N LYS A 267 23.43 -24.40 11.02
CA LYS A 267 24.40 -23.28 11.03
C LYS A 267 25.04 -23.09 9.65
N SER A 268 25.76 -22.00 9.48
CA SER A 268 26.49 -21.72 8.24
C SER A 268 27.77 -22.55 8.12
N LYS A 269 27.90 -23.27 7.00
CA LYS A 269 29.18 -23.81 6.49
C LYS A 269 29.84 -22.71 5.64
N ALA A 270 30.39 -23.02 4.47
CA ALA A 270 30.95 -21.98 3.59
C ALA A 270 29.90 -21.48 2.59
N LYS A 271 30.03 -20.21 2.19
CA LYS A 271 29.25 -19.60 1.10
C LYS A 271 27.73 -19.66 1.31
N GLY A 272 27.28 -19.55 2.57
CA GLY A 272 25.86 -19.57 2.93
C GLY A 272 25.18 -20.95 2.83
N ILE A 273 25.91 -22.04 2.60
CA ILE A 273 25.33 -23.38 2.65
C ILE A 273 25.11 -23.79 4.11
N GLY A 274 23.92 -24.29 4.42
CA GLY A 274 23.57 -24.82 5.73
C GLY A 274 24.25 -26.16 6.02
N THR A 275 24.59 -26.40 7.28
CA THR A 275 25.12 -27.69 7.78
C THR A 275 24.58 -27.95 9.18
N LYS A 276 24.63 -29.21 9.64
CA LYS A 276 24.16 -29.57 10.97
C LYS A 276 24.91 -28.77 12.05
N SER A 277 24.15 -28.28 13.01
CA SER A 277 24.65 -27.66 14.24
C SER A 277 24.32 -28.55 15.43
N GLU A 278 25.31 -28.78 16.30
CA GLU A 278 25.08 -29.39 17.62
C GLU A 278 24.54 -28.35 18.62
N GLU A 279 24.78 -27.06 18.36
CA GLU A 279 24.25 -25.96 19.16
C GLU A 279 22.90 -25.46 18.60
N LYS A 280 22.04 -24.99 19.49
CA LYS A 280 20.76 -24.39 19.12
C LYS A 280 20.99 -23.13 18.27
N THR A 281 20.40 -23.10 17.09
CA THR A 281 20.35 -21.91 16.22
C THR A 281 18.92 -21.44 16.02
N ARG A 282 18.76 -20.32 15.33
CA ARG A 282 17.45 -19.79 14.92
C ARG A 282 16.79 -20.56 13.78
N LEU A 283 17.48 -21.52 13.17
CA LEU A 283 17.01 -22.24 12.00
C LEU A 283 16.89 -23.72 12.30
N ARG A 284 15.68 -24.24 12.22
CA ARG A 284 15.36 -25.63 12.54
C ARG A 284 14.86 -26.37 11.31
N ALA A 285 15.51 -27.48 10.97
CA ALA A 285 15.10 -28.34 9.85
C ALA A 285 13.77 -29.04 10.15
N MET A 286 12.82 -28.96 9.23
CA MET A 286 11.51 -29.62 9.32
C MET A 286 11.41 -30.81 8.39
N LYS A 287 11.90 -30.67 7.14
CA LYS A 287 11.79 -31.71 6.12
C LYS A 287 12.88 -31.54 5.05
N VAL A 288 13.51 -32.63 4.64
CA VAL A 288 14.32 -32.65 3.41
C VAL A 288 13.36 -32.77 2.22
N THR A 289 13.43 -31.82 1.30
CA THR A 289 12.51 -31.71 0.15
C THR A 289 13.19 -32.03 -1.18
N LYS A 290 14.52 -31.93 -1.23
CA LYS A 290 15.37 -32.44 -2.29
C LYS A 290 16.61 -33.07 -1.65
N GLU A 291 16.87 -34.33 -1.98
CA GLU A 291 18.07 -35.04 -1.56
C GLU A 291 19.35 -34.36 -2.09
N TYR A 292 20.48 -34.61 -1.43
CA TYR A 292 21.77 -34.05 -1.84
C TYR A 292 22.16 -34.56 -3.24
N ASP A 293 22.45 -33.64 -4.17
CA ASP A 293 22.70 -33.95 -5.57
C ASP A 293 24.18 -33.87 -5.98
N GLY A 294 25.08 -33.76 -5.01
CA GLY A 294 26.51 -33.48 -5.24
C GLY A 294 26.88 -32.03 -4.97
N ASN A 295 25.91 -31.10 -4.99
CA ASN A 295 26.11 -29.70 -4.65
C ASN A 295 25.42 -29.30 -3.35
N TYR A 296 24.11 -29.54 -3.24
CA TYR A 296 23.33 -29.24 -2.03
C TYR A 296 22.01 -30.04 -1.99
N SER A 297 21.51 -30.26 -0.78
CA SER A 297 20.13 -30.66 -0.51
C SER A 297 19.26 -29.41 -0.37
N ILE A 298 17.93 -29.55 -0.54
CA ILE A 298 16.98 -28.49 -0.19
C ILE A 298 16.20 -28.93 1.03
N VAL A 299 16.36 -28.17 2.12
CA VAL A 299 15.72 -28.44 3.40
C VAL A 299 14.70 -27.36 3.69
N TYR A 300 13.48 -27.79 3.97
CA TYR A 300 12.42 -26.95 4.49
C TYR A 300 12.63 -26.73 5.98
N CYS A 301 12.76 -25.48 6.38
CA CYS A 301 13.17 -25.08 7.72
C CYS A 301 12.20 -24.04 8.31
N LEU A 302 12.12 -23.99 9.63
CA LEU A 302 11.53 -22.90 10.37
C LEU A 302 12.65 -21.94 10.83
N LEU A 303 12.57 -20.69 10.40
CA LEU A 303 13.41 -19.59 10.85
C LEU A 303 12.66 -18.80 11.94
N LEU A 304 13.28 -18.64 13.10
CA LEU A 304 12.72 -18.05 14.32
C LEU A 304 13.45 -16.78 14.77
#